data_AF-X0ZVG4-F1
#
_entry.id   AF-X0ZVG4-F1
#
_cell.length_a   1.000
_cell.length_b   1.000
_cell.length_c   1.000
_cell.angle_alpha   90.00
_cell.angle_beta   90.00
_cell.angle_gamma   90.00
#
_symmetry.space_group_name_H-M   'P 1'
#
loop_
_entity.id
_entity.type
_entity.pdbx_description
1 polymer ?
#
loop_
_entity_poly.entity_id
_entity_poly.type
_entity_poly.pdbx_seq_one_letter_code
_entity_poly.pdbx_strand_id
1 'polypeptide(L)'
;MARRVYFREIYLYIVCLTALVIFIVGLVMVYNGAINYVRPTTYMTRSSILTMYPSEQYENLSKEELDQLAEEELNASLQSAKDMAFKDLLRGILLVVIAIPLFAFHWRKAQGMWRMSLEAKDTD
;
A
#
# COMPACT_ATOMS: atom_id res chain seq x y z
N MET A 1 30.36 -14.68 26.67
CA MET A 1 30.34 -13.71 25.55
C MET A 1 29.56 -14.22 24.33
N ALA A 2 29.76 -15.48 23.91
CA ALA A 2 29.08 -16.10 22.77
C ALA A 2 27.55 -15.92 22.71
N ARG A 3 26.83 -16.17 23.82
CA ARG A 3 25.35 -16.07 23.85
C ARG A 3 24.80 -14.69 23.42
N ARG A 4 25.47 -13.58 23.77
CA ARG A 4 25.03 -12.22 23.36
C ARG A 4 25.25 -11.96 21.87
N VAL A 5 26.28 -12.57 21.27
CA VAL A 5 26.58 -12.44 19.84
C VAL A 5 25.49 -13.11 19.01
N TYR A 6 25.07 -14.33 19.39
CA TYR A 6 23.97 -15.04 18.73
C TYR A 6 22.64 -14.28 18.78
N PHE A 7 22.25 -13.73 19.92
CA PHE A 7 21.01 -12.94 20.02
C PHE A 7 21.01 -11.70 19.13
N ARG A 8 22.15 -11.02 19.03
CA ARG A 8 22.31 -9.83 18.18
C ARG A 8 22.25 -10.18 16.69
N GLU A 9 22.83 -11.30 16.30
CA GLU A 9 22.80 -11.79 14.92
C GLU A 9 21.38 -12.19 14.48
N ILE A 10 20.69 -12.97 15.30
CA ILE A 10 19.28 -13.34 15.07
C ILE A 10 18.40 -12.10 14.95
N TYR A 11 18.60 -11.11 15.83
CA TYR A 11 17.86 -9.84 15.77
C TYR A 11 18.06 -9.13 14.42
N LEU A 12 19.30 -9.01 13.92
CA LEU A 12 19.53 -8.34 12.63
C LEU A 12 18.86 -9.08 11.47
N TYR A 13 18.89 -10.41 11.46
CA TYR A 13 18.19 -11.19 10.43
C TYR A 13 16.68 -11.02 10.50
N ILE A 14 16.09 -11.02 11.70
CA ILE A 14 14.65 -10.76 11.88
C ILE A 14 14.30 -9.37 11.34
N VAL A 15 15.08 -8.34 11.69
CA VAL A 15 14.83 -6.98 11.20
C VAL A 15 14.96 -6.89 9.67
N CYS A 16 15.96 -7.54 9.08
CA CYS A 16 16.11 -7.60 7.63
C CYS A 16 14.91 -8.30 6.98
N LEU A 17 14.45 -9.42 7.56
CA LEU A 17 13.28 -10.14 7.08
C LEU A 17 12.02 -9.28 7.17
N THR A 18 11.78 -8.61 8.29
CA THR A 18 10.65 -7.69 8.47
C THR A 18 10.70 -6.55 7.46
N ALA A 19 11.87 -5.94 7.25
CA ALA A 19 12.03 -4.89 6.25
C ALA A 19 11.72 -5.39 4.83
N LEU A 20 12.13 -6.62 4.50
CA LEU A 20 11.85 -7.26 3.21
C LEU A 20 10.33 -7.51 3.03
N VAL A 21 9.64 -7.99 4.07
CA VAL A 21 8.18 -8.16 4.03
C VAL A 21 7.49 -6.81 3.82
N ILE A 22 7.88 -5.77 4.55
CA ILE A 22 7.33 -4.42 4.39
C ILE A 22 7.58 -3.89 2.97
N PHE A 23 8.76 -4.13 2.41
CA PHE A 23 9.10 -3.74 1.04
C PHE A 23 8.17 -4.41 0.02
N ILE A 24 7.93 -5.72 0.14
CA ILE A 24 7.02 -6.45 -0.75
C ILE A 24 5.60 -5.92 -0.63
N VAL A 25 5.09 -5.74 0.61
CA VAL A 25 3.76 -5.17 0.84
C VAL A 25 3.64 -3.78 0.23
N GLY A 26 4.66 -2.94 0.42
CA GLY A 26 4.75 -1.62 -0.19
C GLY A 26 4.65 -1.67 -1.72
N LEU A 27 5.40 -2.56 -2.36
CA LEU A 27 5.34 -2.74 -3.82
C LEU A 27 3.96 -3.16 -4.32
N VAL A 28 3.30 -4.10 -3.63
CA VAL A 28 1.93 -4.53 -3.98
C VAL A 28 0.95 -3.36 -3.85
N MET A 29 1.08 -2.56 -2.79
CA MET A 29 0.25 -1.36 -2.61
C MET A 29 0.50 -0.32 -3.71
N VAL A 30 1.75 -0.07 -4.10
CA VAL A 30 2.09 0.82 -5.22
C VAL A 30 1.44 0.33 -6.50
N TYR A 31 1.57 -0.96 -6.81
CA TYR A 31 0.98 -1.55 -8.00
C TYR A 31 -0.55 -1.38 -8.02
N ASN A 32 -1.22 -1.78 -6.93
CA ASN A 32 -2.68 -1.68 -6.82
C ASN A 32 -3.16 -0.23 -6.89
N GLY A 33 -2.50 0.69 -6.17
CA GLY A 33 -2.82 2.12 -6.20
C GLY A 33 -2.66 2.72 -7.60
N ALA A 34 -1.59 2.36 -8.32
CA ALA A 34 -1.36 2.81 -9.69
C ALA A 34 -2.44 2.30 -10.66
N ILE A 35 -2.75 1.00 -10.62
CA ILE A 35 -3.79 0.41 -11.47
C ILE A 35 -5.16 1.04 -11.17
N ASN A 36 -5.53 1.17 -9.89
CA ASN A 36 -6.81 1.74 -9.48
C ASN A 36 -6.90 3.26 -9.77
N TYR A 37 -5.78 3.96 -9.84
CA TYR A 37 -5.77 5.37 -10.23
C TYR A 37 -5.99 5.55 -11.74
N VAL A 38 -5.37 4.70 -12.57
CA VAL A 38 -5.53 4.71 -14.03
C VAL A 38 -6.89 4.15 -14.44
N ARG A 39 -7.36 3.11 -13.76
CA ARG A 39 -8.64 2.44 -13.98
C ARG A 39 -9.43 2.38 -12.68
N PRO A 40 -10.03 3.51 -12.25
CA PRO A 40 -10.88 3.51 -11.06
C PRO A 40 -12.07 2.58 -11.28
N THR A 41 -12.29 1.69 -10.32
CA THR A 41 -13.47 0.83 -10.30
C THR A 41 -14.51 1.45 -9.38
N THR A 42 -15.77 1.45 -9.82
CA THR A 42 -16.91 1.86 -9.01
C THR A 42 -17.95 0.75 -9.09
N TYR A 43 -18.58 0.45 -7.94
CA TYR A 43 -19.74 -0.45 -7.90
C TYR A 43 -21.04 0.27 -8.27
N MET A 44 -21.01 1.61 -8.32
CA MET A 44 -22.15 2.41 -8.74
C MET A 44 -22.15 2.56 -10.26
N THR A 45 -23.28 2.21 -10.87
CA THR A 45 -23.59 2.52 -12.26
C THR A 45 -24.69 3.58 -12.30
N ARG A 46 -24.79 4.30 -13.43
CA ARG A 46 -25.90 5.24 -13.65
C ARG A 46 -27.27 4.60 -13.40
N SER A 47 -27.45 3.35 -13.84
CA SER A 47 -28.67 2.59 -13.60
C SER A 47 -28.92 2.29 -12.13
N SER A 48 -27.89 1.92 -11.36
CA SER A 48 -28.05 1.64 -9.93
C SER A 48 -28.37 2.91 -9.13
N ILE A 49 -27.76 4.04 -9.51
CA ILE A 49 -28.02 5.35 -8.91
C ILE A 49 -29.46 5.79 -9.20
N LEU A 50 -29.92 5.70 -10.45
CA LEU A 50 -31.31 6.02 -10.81
C LEU A 50 -32.34 5.17 -10.06
N THR A 51 -32.03 3.90 -9.76
CA THR A 51 -32.89 3.05 -8.93
C THR A 51 -32.88 3.39 -7.44
N MET A 52 -31.96 4.25 -6.96
CA MET A 52 -31.90 4.76 -5.57
C MET A 52 -32.69 6.07 -5.38
N TYR A 53 -33.16 6.71 -6.46
CA TYR A 53 -34.06 7.85 -6.40
C TYR A 53 -35.57 7.55 -6.56
N PRO A 54 -36.16 6.42 -6.10
CA PRO A 54 -37.60 6.22 -6.17
C PRO A 54 -38.24 6.82 -4.93
N SER A 55 -38.46 8.13 -4.89
CA SER A 55 -39.27 8.71 -3.80
C SER A 55 -39.84 10.07 -4.16
N GLU A 56 -40.99 10.37 -3.53
CA GLU A 56 -41.77 11.63 -3.54
C GLU A 56 -40.90 12.90 -3.44
N GLN A 57 -39.67 12.80 -2.92
CA GLN A 57 -38.68 13.88 -2.87
C GLN A 57 -38.14 14.33 -4.24
N TYR A 58 -38.11 13.44 -5.23
CA TYR A 58 -37.57 13.69 -6.56
C TYR A 58 -38.67 13.66 -7.65
N GLU A 59 -39.93 13.57 -7.24
CA GLU A 59 -41.10 13.44 -8.12
C GLU A 59 -41.33 14.70 -9.00
N ASN A 60 -40.86 15.85 -8.53
CA ASN A 60 -40.94 17.13 -9.26
C ASN A 60 -39.77 17.36 -10.22
N LEU A 61 -38.75 16.48 -10.24
CA LEU A 61 -37.64 16.61 -11.16
C LEU A 61 -37.98 15.97 -12.51
N SER A 62 -37.63 16.67 -13.57
CA SER A 62 -37.64 16.11 -14.91
C SER A 62 -36.67 14.93 -15.00
N LYS A 63 -36.90 14.06 -15.98
CA LYS A 63 -35.97 12.96 -16.29
C LYS A 63 -34.55 13.45 -16.58
N GLU A 64 -34.44 14.65 -17.14
CA GLU A 64 -33.16 15.26 -17.51
C GLU A 64 -32.39 15.74 -16.28
N GLU A 65 -33.08 16.30 -15.27
CA GLU A 65 -32.49 16.67 -13.99
C GLU A 65 -32.07 15.44 -13.16
N LEU A 66 -32.88 14.37 -13.17
CA LEU A 66 -32.52 13.09 -12.53
C LEU A 66 -31.27 12.47 -13.17
N ASP A 67 -31.19 12.53 -14.49
CA ASP A 67 -30.05 12.03 -15.26
C ASP A 67 -28.78 12.84 -14.98
N GLN A 68 -28.89 14.16 -14.82
CA GLN A 68 -27.77 15.02 -14.42
C GLN A 68 -27.29 14.70 -13.01
N LEU A 69 -28.21 14.55 -12.05
CA LEU A 69 -27.87 14.22 -10.67
C LEU A 69 -27.15 12.86 -10.57
N ALA A 70 -27.64 11.86 -11.31
CA ALA A 70 -27.01 10.53 -11.35
C ALA A 70 -25.60 10.58 -11.96
N GLU A 71 -25.39 11.44 -12.97
CA GLU A 71 -24.08 11.64 -13.58
C GLU A 71 -23.11 12.37 -12.63
N GLU A 72 -23.58 13.37 -11.89
CA GLU A 72 -22.80 14.07 -10.87
C GLU A 72 -22.35 13.13 -9.75
N GLU A 73 -23.26 12.30 -9.22
CA GLU A 73 -22.91 11.29 -8.21
C GLU A 73 -21.93 10.25 -8.74
N LEU A 74 -22.11 9.79 -9.97
CA LEU A 74 -21.19 8.84 -10.59
C LEU A 74 -19.79 9.44 -10.73
N ASN A 75 -19.70 10.69 -11.17
CA ASN A 75 -18.43 11.41 -11.31
C ASN A 75 -17.78 11.67 -9.94
N ALA A 76 -18.56 12.05 -8.92
CA ALA A 76 -18.06 12.21 -7.56
C ALA A 76 -17.54 10.89 -6.98
N SER A 77 -18.23 9.79 -7.22
CA SER A 77 -17.80 8.44 -6.83
C SER A 77 -16.49 8.04 -7.51
N LEU A 78 -16.39 8.26 -8.82
CA LEU A 78 -15.16 8.00 -9.58
C LEU A 78 -13.99 8.85 -9.09
N GLN A 79 -14.21 10.13 -8.81
CA GLN A 79 -13.17 11.01 -8.28
C GLN A 79 -12.71 10.54 -6.89
N SER A 80 -13.65 10.19 -6.00
CA SER A 80 -13.34 9.62 -4.69
C SER A 80 -12.51 8.34 -4.80
N ALA A 81 -12.86 7.44 -5.72
CA ALA A 81 -12.09 6.23 -5.99
C ALA A 81 -10.65 6.54 -6.43
N LYS A 82 -10.45 7.54 -7.29
CA LYS A 82 -9.11 7.99 -7.71
C LYS A 82 -8.32 8.60 -6.55
N ASP A 83 -8.96 9.41 -5.70
CA ASP A 83 -8.30 10.02 -4.54
C ASP A 83 -7.85 8.96 -3.53
N MET A 84 -8.68 7.93 -3.30
CA MET A 84 -8.31 6.79 -2.47
C MET A 84 -7.14 6.01 -3.08
N ALA A 85 -7.21 5.70 -4.38
CA ALA A 85 -6.14 5.00 -5.09
C ALA A 85 -4.81 5.78 -5.03
N PHE A 86 -4.86 7.11 -5.15
CA PHE A 86 -3.69 7.96 -5.03
C PHE A 86 -3.10 7.95 -3.62
N LYS A 87 -3.94 7.99 -2.57
CA LYS A 87 -3.47 7.87 -1.18
C LYS A 87 -2.80 6.53 -0.92
N ASP A 88 -3.35 5.44 -1.44
CA ASP A 88 -2.78 4.10 -1.29
C ASP A 88 -1.47 3.95 -2.06
N LEU A 89 -1.37 4.55 -3.26
CA LEU A 89 -0.13 4.66 -4.00
C LEU A 89 0.97 5.36 -3.18
N LEU A 90 0.67 6.53 -2.60
CA LEU A 90 1.61 7.27 -1.76
C LEU A 90 2.03 6.48 -0.51
N ARG A 91 1.09 5.80 0.14
CA ARG A 91 1.39 4.92 1.28
C ARG A 91 2.32 3.78 0.88
N GLY A 92 2.06 3.13 -0.26
CA GLY A 92 2.93 2.08 -0.80
C GLY A 92 4.34 2.59 -1.06
N ILE A 93 4.47 3.76 -1.69
CA ILE A 93 5.76 4.41 -1.95
C ILE A 93 6.49 4.68 -0.63
N LEU A 94 5.78 5.21 0.37
CA LEU A 94 6.37 5.48 1.68
C LEU A 94 6.92 4.21 2.34
N LEU A 95 6.18 3.10 2.29
CA LEU A 95 6.64 1.81 2.82
C LEU A 95 7.92 1.33 2.11
N VAL A 96 7.96 1.43 0.79
CA VAL A 96 9.15 1.08 -0.02
C VAL A 96 10.35 1.95 0.39
N VAL A 97 10.16 3.27 0.44
CA VAL A 97 11.21 4.24 0.78
C VAL A 97 11.75 4.03 2.19
N ILE A 98 10.91 3.64 3.16
CA ILE A 98 11.34 3.35 4.54
C ILE A 98 12.02 1.98 4.63
N ALA A 99 11.52 0.97 3.93
CA ALA A 99 12.05 -0.39 3.99
C ALA A 99 13.49 -0.48 3.43
N ILE A 100 13.80 0.27 2.37
CA ILE A 100 15.14 0.28 1.74
C ILE A 100 16.26 0.63 2.74
N PRO A 101 16.27 1.80 3.41
CA PRO A 101 17.33 2.16 4.36
C PRO A 101 17.35 1.25 5.58
N LEU A 102 16.17 0.78 6.06
CA LEU A 102 16.11 -0.19 7.14
C LEU A 102 16.83 -1.48 6.77
N PHE A 103 16.54 -2.06 5.62
CA PHE A 103 17.21 -3.27 5.14
C PHE A 103 18.71 -3.01 4.92
N ALA A 104 19.07 -1.98 4.16
CA ALA A 104 20.45 -1.69 3.82
C ALA A 104 21.35 -1.49 5.05
N PHE A 105 20.86 -0.77 6.06
CA PHE A 105 21.62 -0.53 7.29
C PHE A 105 21.82 -1.80 8.11
N HIS A 106 20.76 -2.58 8.33
CA HIS A 106 20.84 -3.79 9.16
C HIS A 106 21.59 -4.91 8.45
N TRP A 107 21.43 -5.03 7.13
CA TRP A 107 22.15 -6.00 6.31
C TRP A 107 23.66 -5.76 6.33
N ARG A 108 24.11 -4.51 6.17
CA ARG A 108 25.54 -4.16 6.28
C ARG A 108 26.13 -4.55 7.63
N LYS A 109 25.36 -4.39 8.72
CA LYS A 109 25.79 -4.82 10.06
C LYS A 109 25.82 -6.34 10.21
N ALA A 110 24.82 -7.05 9.66
CA ALA A 110 24.77 -8.51 9.69
C ALA A 110 25.97 -9.12 8.96
N GLN A 111 26.29 -8.63 7.76
CA GLN A 111 27.46 -9.06 6.98
C GLN A 111 28.77 -8.83 7.73
N GLY A 112 28.92 -7.67 8.40
CA GLY A 112 30.11 -7.38 9.20
C GLY A 112 30.31 -8.36 10.35
N MET A 113 29.22 -8.73 11.05
CA MET A 113 29.30 -9.73 12.14
C MET A 113 29.55 -11.14 11.62
N TRP A 114 28.93 -11.52 10.52
CA TRP A 114 29.16 -12.82 9.90
C TRP A 114 30.63 -12.99 9.50
N ARG A 115 31.24 -11.96 8.87
CA ARG A 115 32.65 -12.02 8.49
C ARG A 115 33.59 -12.20 9.70
N MET A 116 33.36 -11.47 10.79
CA MET A 116 34.13 -11.65 12.03
C MET A 116 33.95 -13.05 12.65
N SER A 117 32.76 -13.65 12.52
CA SER A 117 32.51 -15.01 13.02
C SER A 117 33.25 -16.09 12.21
N LEU A 118 33.46 -15.86 10.91
CA LEU A 118 34.25 -16.75 10.05
C LEU A 118 35.75 -16.63 10.37
N GLU A 119 36.26 -15.40 10.48
CA GLU A 119 37.67 -15.14 10.81
C GLU A 119 38.05 -15.72 12.18
N ALA A 120 37.18 -15.59 13.19
CA ALA A 120 37.43 -16.18 14.51
C ALA A 120 37.45 -17.72 14.50
N LYS A 121 36.71 -18.34 13.58
CA LYS A 121 36.65 -19.81 13.44
C LYS A 121 37.85 -20.38 12.70
N ASP A 122 38.49 -19.59 11.83
CA ASP A 122 39.71 -19.99 11.10
C ASP A 122 40.99 -19.82 11.94
N THR A 123 40.93 -19.11 13.08
CA THR A 123 42.07 -18.90 13.99
C THR A 123 42.13 -19.85 15.19
N ASP A 124 41.10 -20.68 15.39
CA ASP A 124 41.02 -21.73 16.42
C ASP A 124 41.34 -23.11 15.83
#